data_AF-A0A3B8LP65-F1
#
_entry.id   AF-A0A3B8LP65-F1
#
_cell.length_a   1.000
_cell.length_b   1.000
_cell.length_c   1.000
_cell.angle_alpha   90.00
_cell.angle_beta   90.00
_cell.angle_gamma   90.00
#
_symmetry.space_group_name_H-M   'P 1'
#
loop_
_entity.id
_entity.type
_entity.pdbx_description
1 polymer ?
#
loop_
_entity_poly.entity_id
_entity_poly.type
_entity_poly.pdbx_seq_one_letter_code
_entity_poly.pdbx_strand_id
1 'polypeptide(L)'
;MGKKRALKKRHRKKREKQAQDDLFVGFSLSEDAKDKERRESLLAQIEAAFQDVPFVGPGHLSLYQAEAADNYEECDQSRDHKGSWQTIPLAHFLECSWALSYLDGKGLQYYLPALMSYRLADIPSKARNNWIFESLMYTFAIDRNSPTLYAYAKERFSIFTIPQKEVILAFLRYERERCLAENDIPPKEQVIWDWEKLAAGEGWTLRNTVSNPPVHID
;
A
#
# COMPACT_ATOMS: atom_id res chain seq x y z
N MET A 1 3.01 -29.83 -59.29
CA MET A 1 3.96 -29.75 -58.13
C MET A 1 3.57 -28.74 -57.02
N GLY A 2 2.51 -27.93 -57.12
CA GLY A 2 2.22 -26.85 -56.15
C GLY A 2 1.63 -27.27 -54.78
N LYS A 3 0.82 -28.34 -54.71
CA LYS A 3 0.08 -28.71 -53.49
C LYS A 3 0.98 -29.16 -52.31
N LYS A 4 2.09 -29.85 -52.58
CA LYS A 4 3.04 -30.30 -51.53
C LYS A 4 3.82 -29.14 -50.88
N ARG A 5 4.10 -28.06 -51.62
CA ARG A 5 4.79 -26.86 -51.09
C ARG A 5 3.88 -26.02 -50.19
N ALA A 6 2.59 -25.90 -50.51
CA ALA A 6 1.63 -25.16 -49.70
C ALA A 6 1.34 -25.83 -48.35
N LEU A 7 1.25 -27.17 -48.32
CA LEU A 7 1.01 -27.94 -47.09
C LEU A 7 2.20 -27.83 -46.12
N LYS A 8 3.44 -27.92 -46.62
CA LYS A 8 4.66 -27.76 -45.80
C LYS A 8 4.77 -26.37 -45.17
N LYS A 9 4.39 -25.30 -45.89
CA LYS A 9 4.36 -23.92 -45.35
C LYS A 9 3.31 -23.74 -44.24
N ARG A 10 2.13 -24.37 -44.38
CA ARG A 10 1.08 -24.35 -43.33
C ARG A 10 1.52 -25.03 -42.04
N HIS A 11 2.14 -26.20 -42.13
CA HIS A 11 2.64 -26.90 -40.93
C HIS A 11 3.78 -26.15 -40.23
N ARG A 12 4.67 -25.49 -40.98
CA ARG A 12 5.73 -24.67 -40.41
C ARG A 12 5.18 -23.46 -39.64
N LYS A 13 4.27 -22.69 -40.24
CA LYS A 13 3.62 -21.55 -39.55
C LYS A 13 2.86 -21.97 -38.30
N LYS A 14 2.19 -23.14 -38.32
CA LYS A 14 1.47 -23.65 -37.14
C LYS A 14 2.43 -24.01 -36.01
N ARG A 15 3.59 -24.60 -36.30
CA ARG A 15 4.62 -24.93 -35.29
C ARG A 15 5.33 -23.69 -34.75
N GLU A 16 5.59 -22.69 -35.60
CA GLU A 16 6.18 -21.41 -35.18
C GLU A 16 5.22 -20.64 -34.25
N LYS A 17 3.91 -20.62 -34.56
CA LYS A 17 2.89 -20.02 -33.68
C LYS A 17 2.77 -20.77 -32.35
N GLN A 18 2.68 -22.11 -32.39
CA GLN A 18 2.61 -22.94 -31.18
C GLN A 18 3.83 -22.72 -30.27
N ALA A 19 5.04 -22.66 -30.84
CA ALA A 19 6.26 -22.42 -30.07
C ALA A 19 6.31 -21.01 -29.47
N GLN A 20 5.77 -19.99 -30.15
CA GLN A 20 5.62 -18.64 -29.61
C GLN A 20 4.60 -18.59 -28.48
N ASP A 21 3.46 -19.24 -28.64
CA ASP A 21 2.41 -19.32 -27.63
C ASP A 21 2.92 -20.08 -26.38
N ASP A 22 3.65 -21.18 -26.56
CA ASP A 22 4.24 -21.97 -25.47
C ASP A 22 5.35 -21.18 -24.72
N LEU A 23 6.18 -20.41 -25.44
CA LEU A 23 7.20 -19.52 -24.82
C LEU A 23 6.56 -18.39 -24.02
N PHE A 24 5.46 -17.81 -24.52
CA PHE A 24 4.73 -16.74 -23.85
C PHE A 24 4.08 -17.24 -22.55
N VAL A 25 3.46 -18.43 -22.58
CA VAL A 25 2.85 -19.06 -21.40
C VAL A 25 3.93 -19.44 -20.36
N GLY A 26 5.07 -19.99 -20.80
CA GLY A 26 6.18 -20.34 -19.90
C GLY A 26 6.83 -19.12 -19.21
N PHE A 27 6.92 -17.98 -19.90
CA PHE A 27 7.42 -16.74 -19.33
C PHE A 27 6.43 -16.12 -18.33
N SER A 28 5.14 -16.09 -18.66
CA SER A 28 4.07 -15.55 -17.81
C SER A 28 3.95 -16.29 -16.47
N LEU A 29 3.96 -17.63 -16.49
CA LEU A 29 3.87 -18.45 -15.28
C LEU A 29 5.05 -18.23 -14.32
N SER A 30 6.22 -17.85 -14.86
CA SER A 30 7.41 -17.57 -14.05
C SER A 30 7.35 -16.23 -13.33
N GLU A 31 6.66 -15.24 -13.90
CA GLU A 31 6.49 -13.91 -13.29
C GLU A 31 5.40 -13.92 -12.21
N ASP A 32 4.27 -14.61 -12.46
CA ASP A 32 3.21 -14.76 -11.46
C ASP A 32 3.70 -15.48 -10.20
N ALA A 33 4.54 -16.51 -10.37
CA ALA A 33 5.15 -17.23 -9.25
C ALA A 33 6.10 -16.35 -8.43
N LYS A 34 6.95 -15.55 -9.10
CA LYS A 34 7.85 -14.60 -8.43
C LYS A 34 7.09 -13.50 -7.72
N ASP A 35 6.03 -12.96 -8.32
CA ASP A 35 5.18 -11.98 -7.67
C ASP A 35 4.51 -12.57 -6.42
N LYS A 36 3.98 -13.78 -6.52
CA LYS A 36 3.42 -14.49 -5.36
C LYS A 36 4.45 -14.66 -4.23
N GLU A 37 5.67 -15.12 -4.54
CA GLU A 37 6.74 -15.26 -3.55
C GLU A 37 7.13 -13.92 -2.91
N ARG A 38 7.21 -12.84 -3.69
CA ARG A 38 7.46 -11.49 -3.18
C ARG A 38 6.37 -11.03 -2.20
N ARG A 39 5.09 -11.25 -2.54
CA ARG A 39 3.96 -10.93 -1.65
C ARG A 39 4.01 -11.72 -0.35
N GLU A 40 4.25 -13.03 -0.42
CA GLU A 40 4.33 -13.90 0.75
C GLU A 40 5.51 -13.51 1.66
N SER A 41 6.66 -13.20 1.08
CA SER A 41 7.83 -12.70 1.81
C SER A 41 7.54 -11.35 2.51
N LEU A 42 6.86 -10.43 1.82
CA LEU A 42 6.50 -9.13 2.40
C LEU A 42 5.45 -9.26 3.50
N LEU A 43 4.46 -10.15 3.34
CA LEU A 43 3.48 -10.47 4.39
C LEU A 43 4.17 -10.97 5.66
N ALA A 44 5.13 -11.88 5.54
CA ALA A 44 5.89 -12.37 6.69
C ALA A 44 6.71 -11.26 7.38
N GLN A 45 7.25 -10.31 6.60
CA GLN A 45 7.96 -9.15 7.16
C GLN A 45 7.01 -8.20 7.90
N ILE A 46 5.81 -7.96 7.36
CA ILE A 46 4.75 -7.17 8.03
C ILE A 46 4.37 -7.83 9.35
N GLU A 47 4.14 -9.14 9.33
CA GLU A 47 3.78 -9.87 10.54
C GLU A 47 4.86 -9.75 11.62
N ALA A 48 6.13 -9.98 11.26
CA ALA A 48 7.24 -9.88 12.20
C ALA A 48 7.45 -8.46 12.75
N ALA A 49 7.38 -7.42 11.91
CA ALA A 49 7.62 -6.03 12.33
C ALA A 49 6.50 -5.46 13.22
N PHE A 50 5.29 -6.00 13.12
CA PHE A 50 4.11 -5.53 13.83
C PHE A 50 3.56 -6.54 14.85
N GLN A 51 4.25 -7.66 15.09
CA GLN A 51 3.77 -8.78 15.92
C GLN A 51 3.25 -8.34 17.30
N ASP A 52 3.99 -7.46 17.98
CA ASP A 52 3.73 -7.05 19.37
C ASP A 52 2.92 -5.75 19.48
N VAL A 53 2.28 -5.29 18.40
CA VAL A 53 1.49 -4.06 18.45
C VAL A 53 0.18 -4.30 19.21
N PRO A 54 -0.04 -3.62 20.35
CA PRO A 54 -1.26 -3.81 21.13
C PRO A 54 -2.45 -3.11 20.49
N PHE A 55 -3.65 -3.55 20.86
CA PHE A 55 -4.87 -2.81 20.58
C PHE A 55 -4.76 -1.36 21.07
N VAL A 56 -5.35 -0.41 20.32
CA VAL A 56 -5.17 1.04 20.50
C VAL A 56 -5.47 1.53 21.92
N GLY A 57 -6.40 0.86 22.60
CA GLY A 57 -6.76 1.16 23.99
C GLY A 57 -7.56 2.46 24.16
N PRO A 58 -7.82 2.87 25.41
CA PRO A 58 -8.49 4.14 25.72
C PRO A 58 -7.62 5.35 25.37
N GLY A 59 -8.25 6.47 24.98
CA GLY A 59 -7.56 7.73 24.68
C GLY A 59 -7.00 7.86 23.26
N HIS A 60 -7.18 6.83 22.44
CA HIS A 60 -6.78 6.80 21.04
C HIS A 60 -8.00 6.44 20.16
N LEU A 61 -8.02 6.96 18.93
CA LEU A 61 -9.12 6.67 18.01
C LEU A 61 -8.97 5.26 17.43
N SER A 62 -9.98 4.43 17.72
CA SER A 62 -10.19 3.15 17.05
C SER A 62 -10.81 3.35 15.66
N LEU A 63 -10.92 2.28 14.86
CA LEU A 63 -11.34 2.38 13.46
C LEU A 63 -12.76 2.96 13.31
N TYR A 64 -13.73 2.46 14.09
CA TYR A 64 -15.10 2.97 14.03
C TYR A 64 -15.23 4.37 14.63
N GLN A 65 -14.42 4.69 15.64
CA GLN A 65 -14.38 6.04 16.21
C GLN A 65 -13.81 7.06 15.22
N ALA A 66 -12.77 6.67 14.47
CA ALA A 66 -12.19 7.49 13.43
C ALA A 66 -13.17 7.71 12.26
N GLU A 67 -13.94 6.70 11.88
CA GLU A 67 -15.03 6.85 10.89
C GLU A 67 -16.14 7.78 11.40
N ALA A 68 -16.55 7.62 12.67
CA ALA A 68 -17.57 8.49 13.26
C ALA A 68 -17.09 9.95 13.34
N ALA A 69 -15.80 10.17 13.66
CA ALA A 69 -15.21 11.51 13.71
C ALA A 69 -15.30 12.24 12.36
N ASP A 70 -15.12 11.55 11.24
CA ASP A 70 -15.31 12.13 9.90
C ASP A 70 -16.76 12.54 9.64
N ASN A 71 -17.71 11.80 10.20
CA ASN A 71 -19.14 12.08 10.10
C ASN A 71 -19.64 13.09 11.16
N TYR A 72 -18.75 13.67 11.98
CA TYR A 72 -19.10 14.52 13.12
C TYR A 72 -19.98 13.81 14.17
N GLU A 73 -19.82 12.50 14.30
CA GLU A 73 -20.53 11.64 15.24
C GLU A 73 -19.61 11.13 16.36
N GLU A 74 -20.22 10.68 17.46
CA GLU A 74 -19.53 9.97 18.53
C GLU A 74 -19.86 8.48 18.47
N CYS A 75 -18.84 7.63 18.63
CA CYS A 75 -19.00 6.19 18.71
C CYS A 75 -18.20 5.66 19.91
N ASP A 76 -18.74 4.66 20.58
CA ASP A 76 -17.96 3.89 21.54
C ASP A 76 -17.11 2.84 20.81
N GLN A 77 -16.42 2.03 21.60
CA GLN A 77 -15.49 1.02 21.11
C GLN A 77 -16.12 -0.38 20.99
N SER A 78 -17.44 -0.50 21.07
CA SER A 78 -18.16 -1.79 21.15
C SER A 78 -18.10 -2.60 19.85
N ARG A 79 -17.97 -1.91 18.70
CA ARG A 79 -17.87 -2.53 17.36
C ARG A 79 -16.44 -2.92 16.99
N ASP A 80 -15.43 -2.38 17.66
CA ASP A 80 -14.04 -2.65 17.31
C ASP A 80 -13.63 -4.06 17.64
N HIS A 81 -12.81 -4.61 16.76
CA HIS A 81 -12.14 -5.88 17.01
C HIS A 81 -11.16 -5.75 18.21
N LYS A 82 -11.49 -6.44 19.32
CA LYS A 82 -10.67 -6.53 20.53
C LYS A 82 -9.79 -7.78 20.44
N GLY A 83 -8.67 -7.67 19.73
CA GLY A 83 -7.79 -8.80 19.49
C GLY A 83 -6.48 -8.39 18.84
N SER A 84 -5.88 -9.34 18.14
CA SER A 84 -4.67 -9.11 17.35
C SER A 84 -5.05 -8.38 16.06
N TRP A 85 -4.20 -7.49 15.55
CA TRP A 85 -4.49 -6.81 14.29
C TRP A 85 -4.62 -7.79 13.11
N GLN A 86 -3.93 -8.93 13.19
CA GLN A 86 -3.93 -10.03 12.22
C GLN A 86 -5.32 -10.63 12.01
N THR A 87 -6.20 -10.52 13.02
CA THR A 87 -7.53 -11.13 13.01
C THR A 87 -8.66 -10.13 12.79
N ILE A 88 -8.35 -8.87 12.46
CA ILE A 88 -9.36 -7.87 12.15
C ILE A 88 -10.12 -8.29 10.88
N PRO A 89 -11.46 -8.41 10.94
CA PRO A 89 -12.25 -8.78 9.77
C PRO A 89 -12.16 -7.72 8.68
N LEU A 90 -11.99 -8.14 7.41
CA LEU A 90 -11.98 -7.24 6.25
C LEU A 90 -13.21 -6.32 6.23
N ALA A 91 -14.39 -6.82 6.63
CA ALA A 91 -15.63 -6.05 6.68
C ALA A 91 -15.51 -4.76 7.52
N HIS A 92 -14.72 -4.78 8.61
CA HIS A 92 -14.53 -3.59 9.44
C HIS A 92 -13.86 -2.46 8.64
N PHE A 93 -12.86 -2.78 7.82
CA PHE A 93 -12.21 -1.79 6.95
C PHE A 93 -13.14 -1.29 5.83
N LEU A 94 -13.96 -2.19 5.27
CA LEU A 94 -14.89 -1.82 4.20
C LEU A 94 -16.03 -0.90 4.69
N GLU A 95 -16.41 -1.03 5.96
CA GLU A 95 -17.39 -0.15 6.63
C GLU A 95 -16.82 1.20 7.05
N CYS A 96 -15.49 1.32 7.15
CA CYS A 96 -14.80 2.51 7.67
C CYS A 96 -13.90 3.12 6.61
N SER A 97 -14.49 3.61 5.52
CA SER A 97 -13.77 4.04 4.32
C SER A 97 -12.94 5.32 4.51
N TRP A 98 -13.29 6.15 5.49
CA TRP A 98 -12.71 7.48 5.73
C TRP A 98 -11.85 7.55 6.99
N ALA A 99 -11.88 6.50 7.81
CA ALA A 99 -11.18 6.45 9.09
C ALA A 99 -9.67 6.78 9.04
N LEU A 100 -8.96 6.45 7.95
CA LEU A 100 -7.49 6.59 7.94
C LEU A 100 -6.98 8.01 8.12
N SER A 101 -7.70 9.04 7.69
CA SER A 101 -7.26 10.43 7.92
C SER A 101 -7.39 10.87 9.37
N TYR A 102 -8.17 10.16 10.19
CA TYR A 102 -8.48 10.51 11.58
C TYR A 102 -7.73 9.65 12.60
N LEU A 103 -7.23 8.47 12.21
CA LEU A 103 -6.41 7.64 13.09
C LEU A 103 -5.17 8.40 13.55
N ASP A 104 -4.97 8.47 14.86
CA ASP A 104 -3.71 8.96 15.44
C ASP A 104 -2.55 7.98 15.20
N GLY A 105 -1.37 8.28 15.77
CA GLY A 105 -0.22 7.39 15.62
C GLY A 105 -0.48 5.97 16.13
N LYS A 106 -1.13 5.81 17.29
CA LYS A 106 -1.43 4.48 17.85
C LYS A 106 -2.45 3.72 17.01
N GLY A 107 -3.50 4.42 16.55
CA GLY A 107 -4.50 3.86 15.65
C GLY A 107 -3.86 3.35 14.37
N LEU A 108 -3.03 4.18 13.72
CA LEU A 108 -2.28 3.75 12.55
C LEU A 108 -1.37 2.56 12.87
N GLN A 109 -0.61 2.59 13.97
CA GLN A 109 0.29 1.50 14.31
C GLN A 109 -0.43 0.15 14.38
N TYR A 110 -1.64 0.14 14.91
CA TYR A 110 -2.46 -1.07 15.04
C TYR A 110 -3.18 -1.48 13.74
N TYR A 111 -3.82 -0.56 13.01
CA TYR A 111 -4.65 -0.92 11.84
C TYR A 111 -3.87 -1.01 10.52
N LEU A 112 -2.77 -0.28 10.37
CA LEU A 112 -1.98 -0.24 9.15
C LEU A 112 -1.43 -1.61 8.68
N PRO A 113 -0.83 -2.46 9.54
CA PRO A 113 -0.33 -3.76 9.08
C PRO A 113 -1.41 -4.67 8.53
N ALA A 114 -2.63 -4.62 9.09
CA ALA A 114 -3.77 -5.37 8.57
C ALA A 114 -4.18 -4.89 7.16
N LEU A 115 -4.23 -3.57 6.95
CA LEU A 115 -4.56 -2.98 5.65
C LEU A 115 -3.51 -3.28 4.57
N MET A 116 -2.22 -3.16 4.91
CA MET A 116 -1.14 -3.57 4.01
C MET A 116 -1.25 -5.06 3.66
N SER A 117 -1.56 -5.90 4.65
CA SER A 117 -1.74 -7.34 4.44
C SER A 117 -2.92 -7.66 3.52
N TYR A 118 -4.07 -7.00 3.71
CA TYR A 118 -5.22 -7.15 2.82
C TYR A 118 -4.94 -6.63 1.40
N ARG A 119 -4.12 -5.58 1.25
CA ARG A 119 -3.72 -5.07 -0.06
C ARG A 119 -2.85 -6.07 -0.83
N LEU A 120 -2.00 -6.82 -0.13
CA LEU A 120 -1.17 -7.89 -0.69
C LEU A 120 -1.94 -9.20 -0.90
N ALA A 121 -3.02 -9.42 -0.15
CA ALA A 121 -3.80 -10.65 -0.24
C ALA A 121 -4.69 -10.68 -1.50
N ASP A 122 -5.05 -11.90 -1.91
CA ASP A 122 -6.02 -12.11 -2.98
C ASP A 122 -7.46 -11.92 -2.48
N ILE A 123 -7.83 -10.67 -2.20
CA ILE A 123 -9.19 -10.28 -1.82
C ILE A 123 -10.08 -10.03 -3.05
N PRO A 124 -11.41 -10.17 -2.93
CA PRO A 124 -12.33 -9.90 -4.03
C PRO A 124 -12.13 -8.50 -4.63
N SER A 125 -12.16 -8.36 -5.96
CA SER A 125 -11.91 -7.08 -6.64
C SER A 125 -12.85 -5.95 -6.17
N LYS A 126 -14.12 -6.26 -5.85
CA LYS A 126 -15.06 -5.28 -5.28
C LYS A 126 -14.56 -4.72 -3.94
N ALA A 127 -13.96 -5.55 -3.10
CA ALA A 127 -13.36 -5.10 -1.84
C ALA A 127 -12.08 -4.30 -2.09
N ARG A 128 -11.24 -4.74 -3.04
CA ARG A 128 -9.99 -4.05 -3.40
C ARG A 128 -10.19 -2.63 -3.91
N ASN A 129 -11.32 -2.36 -4.56
CA ASN A 129 -11.71 -1.04 -5.08
C ASN A 129 -12.45 -0.18 -4.04
N ASN A 130 -12.50 -0.60 -2.77
CA ASN A 130 -13.03 0.25 -1.71
C ASN A 130 -12.08 1.41 -1.43
N TRP A 131 -12.66 2.58 -1.14
CA TRP A 131 -11.93 3.83 -0.90
C TRP A 131 -10.87 3.71 0.21
N ILE A 132 -11.04 2.82 1.19
CA ILE A 132 -10.05 2.58 2.25
C ILE A 132 -8.68 2.16 1.71
N PHE A 133 -8.65 1.42 0.59
CA PHE A 133 -7.41 0.97 -0.04
C PHE A 133 -6.79 2.02 -0.96
N GLU A 134 -7.61 2.91 -1.53
CA GLU A 134 -7.11 4.07 -2.26
C GLU A 134 -6.54 5.10 -1.28
N SER A 135 -7.26 5.39 -0.20
CA SER A 135 -6.84 6.31 0.87
C SER A 135 -5.59 5.84 1.60
N LEU A 136 -5.31 4.54 1.62
CA LEU A 136 -4.06 3.98 2.15
C LEU A 136 -2.82 4.62 1.50
N MET A 137 -2.81 4.83 0.18
CA MET A 137 -1.66 5.47 -0.49
C MET A 137 -1.50 6.94 -0.11
N TYR A 138 -2.61 7.65 0.06
CA TYR A 138 -2.61 9.03 0.53
C TYR A 138 -2.21 9.15 2.00
N THR A 139 -2.50 8.13 2.81
CA THR A 139 -2.12 8.08 4.23
C THR A 139 -0.61 8.12 4.39
N PHE A 140 0.17 7.62 3.45
CA PHE A 140 1.64 7.65 3.51
C PHE A 140 2.27 8.99 3.10
N ALA A 141 1.48 9.91 2.52
CA ALA A 141 2.00 11.16 1.99
C ALA A 141 2.27 12.19 3.10
N ILE A 142 3.39 12.90 2.96
CA ILE A 142 3.78 13.99 3.86
C ILE A 142 3.68 15.30 3.07
N ASP A 143 2.69 16.14 3.43
CA ASP A 143 2.58 17.47 2.83
C ASP A 143 3.57 18.42 3.50
N ARG A 144 4.63 18.77 2.75
CA ARG A 144 5.68 19.70 3.19
C ARG A 144 5.33 21.18 2.96
N ASN A 145 4.28 21.46 2.19
CA ASN A 145 3.83 22.82 1.88
C ASN A 145 2.84 23.35 2.92
N SER A 146 2.19 22.45 3.67
CA SER A 146 1.34 22.79 4.79
C SER A 146 2.04 22.48 6.12
N PRO A 147 2.48 23.50 6.89
CA PRO A 147 3.14 23.27 8.19
C PRO A 147 2.30 22.44 9.15
N THR A 148 0.98 22.61 9.12
CA THR A 148 0.04 21.86 9.96
C THR A 148 -0.03 20.40 9.57
N LEU A 149 -0.20 20.10 8.27
CA LEU A 149 -0.24 18.71 7.80
C LEU A 149 1.11 18.01 7.95
N TYR A 150 2.22 18.75 7.77
CA TYR A 150 3.57 18.24 8.04
C TYR A 150 3.74 17.84 9.51
N ALA A 151 3.35 18.73 10.45
CA ALA A 151 3.43 18.45 11.88
C ALA A 151 2.55 17.26 12.26
N TYR A 152 1.34 17.18 11.70
CA TYR A 152 0.42 16.07 11.92
C TYR A 152 0.98 14.72 11.42
N ALA A 153 1.50 14.67 10.19
CA ALA A 153 2.14 13.46 9.65
C ALA A 153 3.37 13.06 10.48
N LYS A 154 4.15 14.05 10.91
CA LYS A 154 5.32 13.85 11.77
C LYS A 154 4.96 13.19 13.09
N GLU A 155 3.95 13.69 13.77
CA GLU A 155 3.46 13.13 15.01
C GLU A 155 2.99 11.68 14.80
N ARG A 156 2.13 11.45 13.80
CA ARG A 156 1.55 10.14 13.53
C ARG A 156 2.58 9.07 13.20
N PHE A 157 3.57 9.38 12.37
CA PHE A 157 4.57 8.38 11.96
C PHE A 157 5.76 8.29 12.92
N SER A 158 5.85 9.17 13.92
CA SER A 158 6.89 9.09 14.97
C SER A 158 6.79 7.82 15.81
N ILE A 159 5.58 7.24 15.90
CA ILE A 159 5.31 6.04 16.69
C ILE A 159 5.97 4.77 16.12
N PHE A 160 6.24 4.75 14.82
CA PHE A 160 6.76 3.56 14.16
C PHE A 160 8.23 3.35 14.50
N THR A 161 8.57 2.11 14.83
CA THR A 161 9.95 1.67 15.00
C THR A 161 10.68 1.65 13.65
N ILE A 162 12.02 1.54 13.68
CA ILE A 162 12.79 1.41 12.44
C ILE A 162 12.36 0.16 11.63
N PRO A 163 12.22 -1.04 12.22
CA PRO A 163 11.71 -2.20 11.49
C PRO A 163 10.32 -1.98 10.85
N GLN A 164 9.41 -1.31 11.56
CA GLN A 164 8.09 -0.98 11.01
C GLN A 164 8.18 -0.06 9.80
N LYS A 165 9.06 0.95 9.85
CA LYS A 165 9.29 1.88 8.74
C LYS A 165 9.95 1.20 7.54
N GLU A 166 10.91 0.31 7.77
CA GLU A 166 11.56 -0.47 6.71
C GLU A 166 10.55 -1.33 5.94
N VAL A 167 9.62 -1.97 6.67
CA VAL A 167 8.59 -2.79 6.03
C VAL A 167 7.54 -1.95 5.30
N ILE A 168 7.14 -0.79 5.85
CA ILE A 168 6.27 0.15 5.13
C ILE A 168 6.94 0.62 3.83
N LEU A 169 8.24 0.92 3.87
CA LEU A 169 9.01 1.28 2.67
C LEU A 169 9.05 0.13 1.65
N ALA A 170 9.29 -1.11 2.10
CA ALA A 170 9.26 -2.29 1.24
C ALA A 170 7.90 -2.46 0.57
N PHE A 171 6.81 -2.24 1.32
CA PHE A 171 5.45 -2.26 0.80
C PHE A 171 5.18 -1.16 -0.23
N LEU A 172 5.61 0.07 0.02
CA LEU A 172 5.46 1.18 -0.94
C LEU A 172 6.22 0.93 -2.25
N ARG A 173 7.42 0.35 -2.17
CA ARG A 173 8.20 -0.05 -3.34
C ARG A 173 7.49 -1.15 -4.13
N TYR A 174 6.96 -2.16 -3.43
CA TYR A 174 6.17 -3.22 -4.05
C TYR A 174 4.93 -2.66 -4.77
N GLU A 175 4.13 -1.82 -4.12
CA GLU A 175 2.94 -1.21 -4.74
C GLU A 175 3.30 -0.35 -5.95
N ARG A 176 4.44 0.36 -5.93
CA ARG A 176 4.91 1.10 -7.10
C ARG A 176 5.24 0.20 -8.28
N GLU A 177 6.01 -0.87 -8.06
CA GLU A 177 6.34 -1.83 -9.11
C GLU A 177 5.06 -2.46 -9.70
N ARG A 178 4.14 -2.86 -8.82
CA ARG A 178 2.85 -3.45 -9.21
C ARG A 178 2.01 -2.48 -10.05
N CYS A 179 1.80 -1.24 -9.58
CA CYS A 179 1.05 -0.24 -10.35
C CYS A 179 1.68 0.05 -11.71
N LEU A 180 3.03 0.14 -11.79
CA LEU A 180 3.72 0.34 -13.07
C LEU A 180 3.51 -0.84 -14.03
N ALA A 181 3.55 -2.08 -13.53
CA ALA A 181 3.29 -3.27 -14.34
C ALA A 181 1.83 -3.34 -14.84
N GLU A 182 0.89 -2.85 -14.05
CA GLU A 182 -0.56 -2.85 -14.37
C GLU A 182 -1.02 -1.59 -15.14
N ASN A 183 -0.13 -0.63 -15.41
CA ASN A 183 -0.46 0.71 -15.93
C ASN A 183 -1.47 1.48 -15.04
N ASP A 184 -1.39 1.27 -13.73
CA ASP A 184 -2.13 2.00 -12.71
C ASP A 184 -1.30 3.17 -12.15
N ILE A 185 -1.90 4.01 -11.31
CA ILE A 185 -1.25 5.16 -10.68
C ILE A 185 -0.34 4.65 -9.54
N PRO A 186 1.00 4.77 -9.64
CA PRO A 186 1.88 4.34 -8.56
C PRO A 186 1.91 5.37 -7.42
N PRO A 187 2.35 4.96 -6.22
CA PRO A 187 2.77 5.90 -5.19
C PRO A 187 3.76 6.92 -5.74
N LYS A 188 3.57 8.20 -5.36
CA LYS A 188 4.46 9.29 -5.76
C LYS A 188 5.88 8.99 -5.28
N GLU A 189 6.87 9.29 -6.11
CA GLU A 189 8.28 9.03 -5.79
C GLU A 189 8.74 9.75 -4.53
N GLN A 190 8.19 10.95 -4.30
CA GLN A 190 8.42 11.71 -3.08
C GLN A 190 7.99 10.95 -1.81
N VAL A 191 6.90 10.18 -1.86
CA VAL A 191 6.44 9.35 -0.73
C VAL A 191 7.49 8.30 -0.40
N ILE A 192 7.98 7.58 -1.41
CA ILE A 192 9.02 6.56 -1.21
C ILE A 192 10.28 7.19 -0.62
N TRP A 193 10.73 8.32 -1.17
CA TRP A 193 11.91 9.02 -0.67
C TRP A 193 11.75 9.51 0.77
N ASP A 194 10.58 10.00 1.16
CA ASP A 194 10.31 10.39 2.54
C ASP A 194 10.41 9.19 3.49
N TRP A 195 9.86 8.04 3.09
CA TRP A 195 9.92 6.81 3.87
C TRP A 195 11.33 6.18 3.91
N GLU A 196 12.15 6.36 2.89
CA GLU A 196 13.59 6.01 2.93
C GLU A 196 14.31 6.76 4.04
N LYS A 197 14.03 8.06 4.18
CA LYS A 197 14.63 8.89 5.23
C LYS A 197 14.17 8.46 6.61
N LEU A 198 12.87 8.23 6.77
CA LEU A 198 12.31 7.73 8.03
C LEU A 198 12.89 6.37 8.42
N ALA A 199 13.00 5.44 7.47
CA ALA A 199 13.58 4.10 7.69
C ALA A 199 15.08 4.15 8.01
N ALA A 200 15.83 5.08 7.41
CA ALA A 200 17.24 5.31 7.74
C ALA A 200 17.46 5.95 9.13
N GLY A 201 16.38 6.28 9.87
CA GLY A 201 16.47 7.03 11.12
C GLY A 201 16.89 8.48 10.92
N GLU A 202 16.95 8.94 9.67
CA GLU A 202 17.15 10.35 9.36
C GLU A 202 15.90 11.09 9.82
N GLY A 203 16.06 12.02 10.75
CA GLY A 203 14.95 12.79 11.30
C GLY A 203 14.16 13.55 10.23
N TRP A 204 13.06 14.15 10.66
CA TRP A 204 12.15 14.96 9.84
C TRP A 204 12.82 16.26 9.35
N THR A 205 13.70 16.14 8.36
CA THR A 205 14.35 17.28 7.72
C THR A 205 13.41 17.85 6.68
N LEU A 206 13.04 19.13 6.84
CA LEU A 206 12.46 19.87 5.74
C LEU A 206 13.52 19.89 4.62
N ARG A 207 13.13 19.62 3.36
CA ARG A 207 13.98 20.08 2.26
C ARG A 207 14.16 21.57 2.51
N ASN A 208 15.41 22.04 2.61
CA ASN A 208 15.69 23.44 2.38
C ASN A 208 15.12 23.71 0.99
N THR A 209 13.92 24.28 0.94
CA THR A 209 13.28 24.65 -0.31
C THR A 209 14.27 25.60 -0.96
N VAL A 210 14.81 25.21 -2.11
CA VAL A 210 15.38 26.17 -3.05
C VAL A 210 14.33 27.26 -3.14
N SER A 211 14.68 28.45 -2.66
CA SER A 211 13.83 29.62 -2.58
C SER A 211 13.05 29.74 -3.88
N ASN A 212 11.73 29.56 -3.82
CA ASN A 212 10.87 29.93 -4.94
C ASN A 212 11.16 31.41 -5.23
N PRO A 213 11.51 31.78 -6.48
CA PRO A 213 11.66 33.19 -6.81
C PRO A 213 10.33 33.90 -6.54
N PRO A 214 10.37 35.17 -6.09
CA PRO A 214 9.17 35.92 -5.77
C PRO A 214 8.24 35.93 -6.98
N VAL A 215 7.00 35.49 -6.76
CA VAL A 215 5.92 35.68 -7.72
C VAL A 215 5.62 37.18 -7.73
N HIS A 216 6.11 37.89 -8.75
CA HIS A 216 5.63 39.22 -9.06
C HIS A 216 4.18 39.09 -9.53
N ILE A 217 3.26 39.62 -8.72
CA ILE A 217 1.89 39.86 -9.13
C ILE A 217 1.90 41.27 -9.72
N ASP A 218 1.69 41.36 -11.03
CA ASP A 218 1.39 42.61 -11.74
C ASP A 218 -0.09 42.99 -11.57
#